data_AF-A0A7C6J808-F1
#
_entry.id   AF-A0A7C6J808-F1
#
_cell.length_a   1.000
_cell.length_b   1.000
_cell.length_c   1.000
_cell.angle_alpha   90.00
_cell.angle_beta   90.00
_cell.angle_gamma   90.00
#
_symmetry.space_group_name_H-M   'P 1'
#
loop_
_entity.id
_entity.type
_entity.pdbx_description
1 polymer ?
#
loop_
_entity_poly.entity_id
_entity_poly.type
_entity_poly.pdbx_seq_one_letter_code
_entity_poly.pdbx_strand_id
1 'polypeptide(L)'
;MATVIPIKGLRYNPALISSLNEVVTPPYDVIDTAAQEKYYKCNPYNIIRLEYGKNLPGDSESCNRYTRAAADFNTWLENRVLTPEARPALYLYEQEFTVGRERKVRSGLICGVKLEPYEKGVILPHEETIPKHKADRLELMRACRANFSPIFSLYEDREKKVDTTLREAVGGTAPDVDFTDESGESHRLWVITDGEIINKVQQAMAGMRIFIADGHHRYETALNFQREQASRRKESRENAEPEKHTGFSELCTPSGFAVGSADVTSSCSDTPENAGSRTRTEDHAHNYVMMTLVNLYDPGLVVLPTHRLVKSIREIDPAKLVDKLKESFKVEEFPLAPDRGNFQEFLQALAERGKGRLYQAAGSGIKSQKCLSTPGPETCGEPGGRNAVNPCRPHAFGMYAGDNRLYLLTYLNNRQLDQVMPPGKSRAWQGLDVSVLHTLIIEKHLGICGELRARAEHITYTREEEGALAAVDSGAYQLAFFLNPTPVEEVIEVAGNGEKMPQKSTFFYPKLITGLVVNRL
;
A
#
# COMPACT_ATOMS: atom_id res chain seq x y z
N MET A 1 -5.68 -6.80 17.59
CA MET A 1 -6.97 -6.34 17.06
C MET A 1 -6.74 -5.03 16.36
N ALA A 2 -7.18 -4.88 15.11
CA ALA A 2 -7.00 -3.64 14.37
C ALA A 2 -7.85 -2.53 15.00
N THR A 3 -7.31 -1.32 15.08
CA THR A 3 -8.06 -0.14 15.55
C THR A 3 -8.03 0.89 14.45
N VAL A 4 -9.21 1.24 13.95
CA VAL A 4 -9.40 2.29 12.94
C VAL A 4 -10.09 3.49 13.57
N ILE A 5 -9.75 4.70 13.13
CA ILE A 5 -10.35 5.95 13.60
C ILE A 5 -10.71 6.84 12.41
N PRO A 6 -11.77 7.66 12.52
CA PRO A 6 -11.97 8.77 11.60
C PRO A 6 -10.82 9.77 11.72
N ILE A 7 -10.46 10.41 10.62
CA ILE A 7 -9.41 11.44 10.58
C ILE A 7 -10.00 12.78 10.17
N LYS A 8 -9.44 13.88 10.66
CA LYS A 8 -9.78 15.23 10.21
C LYS A 8 -8.96 15.55 8.96
N GLY A 9 -9.28 14.87 7.87
CA GLY A 9 -8.51 14.96 6.63
C GLY A 9 -8.52 16.38 6.05
N LEU A 10 -7.42 16.72 5.39
CA LEU A 10 -7.28 17.92 4.58
C LEU A 10 -7.57 17.56 3.13
N ARG A 11 -8.45 18.33 2.47
CA ARG A 11 -8.75 18.19 1.04
C ARG A 11 -8.57 19.50 0.32
N TYR A 12 -8.39 19.44 -0.99
CA TYR A 12 -8.36 20.63 -1.83
C TYR A 12 -9.68 21.38 -1.75
N ASN A 13 -9.58 22.70 -1.61
CA ASN A 13 -10.74 23.58 -1.58
C ASN A 13 -11.31 23.76 -2.99
N PRO A 14 -12.55 23.31 -3.28
CA PRO A 14 -13.14 23.36 -4.60
C PRO A 14 -13.36 24.80 -5.12
N ALA A 15 -13.36 25.81 -4.24
CA ALA A 15 -13.45 27.21 -4.63
C ALA A 15 -12.13 27.75 -5.21
N LEU A 16 -10.98 27.14 -4.89
CA LEU A 16 -9.65 27.53 -5.38
C LEU A 16 -9.10 26.56 -6.42
N ILE A 17 -9.45 25.28 -6.31
CA ILE A 17 -9.01 24.21 -7.20
C ILE A 17 -10.24 23.66 -7.91
N SER A 18 -10.42 24.05 -9.17
CA SER A 18 -11.53 23.60 -10.01
C SER A 18 -11.32 22.21 -10.59
N SER A 19 -10.07 21.75 -10.71
CA SER A 19 -9.72 20.50 -11.39
C SER A 19 -8.74 19.66 -10.58
N LEU A 20 -9.23 18.57 -9.99
CA LEU A 20 -8.40 17.71 -9.15
C LEU A 20 -7.34 16.93 -9.93
N ASN A 21 -7.61 16.55 -11.17
CA ASN A 21 -6.66 15.83 -12.04
C ASN A 21 -5.36 16.60 -12.28
N GLU A 22 -5.34 17.92 -12.09
CA GLU A 22 -4.13 18.76 -12.24
C GLU A 22 -3.29 18.83 -10.97
N VAL A 23 -3.85 18.48 -9.81
CA VAL A 23 -3.21 18.66 -8.50
C VAL A 23 -2.90 17.36 -7.77
N VAL A 24 -3.39 16.22 -8.26
CA VAL A 24 -3.07 14.88 -7.75
C VAL A 24 -1.90 14.25 -8.52
N THR A 25 -1.34 13.18 -7.97
CA THR A 25 -0.34 12.35 -8.66
C THR A 25 -0.52 10.87 -8.31
N PRO A 26 0.02 9.94 -9.12
CA PRO A 26 0.31 8.58 -8.64
C PRO A 26 1.25 8.62 -7.41
N PRO A 27 1.47 7.49 -6.71
CA PRO A 27 2.36 7.49 -5.56
C PRO A 27 3.81 7.74 -5.99
N TYR A 28 4.60 8.34 -5.11
CA TYR A 28 5.95 8.83 -5.47
C TYR A 28 6.91 7.76 -5.99
N ASP A 29 6.71 6.50 -5.61
CA ASP A 29 7.57 5.38 -5.95
C ASP A 29 7.40 4.89 -7.40
N VAL A 30 6.43 5.44 -8.15
CA VAL A 30 6.26 5.22 -9.58
C VAL A 30 6.54 6.47 -10.43
N ILE A 31 6.91 7.58 -9.81
CA ILE A 31 7.17 8.85 -10.50
C ILE A 31 8.66 8.94 -10.88
N ASP A 32 8.94 8.95 -12.18
CA ASP A 32 10.27 9.24 -12.68
C ASP A 32 10.55 10.75 -12.77
N THR A 33 11.77 11.13 -13.16
CA THR A 33 12.18 12.54 -13.25
C THR A 33 11.37 13.32 -14.29
N ALA A 34 11.00 12.69 -15.41
CA ALA A 34 10.24 13.36 -16.46
C ALA A 34 8.79 13.63 -16.04
N ALA A 35 8.16 12.65 -15.40
CA ALA A 35 6.84 12.78 -14.78
C ALA A 35 6.86 13.81 -13.64
N GLN A 36 7.89 13.82 -12.78
CA GLN A 36 8.06 14.83 -11.75
C GLN A 36 8.10 16.25 -12.36
N GLU A 37 8.88 16.46 -13.42
CA GLU A 37 8.91 17.72 -14.16
C GLU A 37 7.55 18.11 -14.73
N LYS A 38 6.82 17.15 -15.31
CA LYS A 38 5.46 17.35 -15.83
C LYS A 38 4.51 17.85 -14.74
N TYR A 39 4.44 17.17 -13.59
CA TYR A 39 3.53 17.58 -12.50
C TYR A 39 3.88 18.95 -11.92
N TYR A 40 5.18 19.27 -11.81
CA TYR A 40 5.61 20.60 -11.35
C TYR A 40 5.14 21.74 -12.27
N LYS A 41 5.07 21.48 -13.57
CA LYS A 41 4.59 22.43 -14.59
C LYS A 41 3.07 22.47 -14.70
N CYS A 42 2.39 21.36 -14.37
CA CYS A 42 0.95 21.22 -14.53
C CYS A 42 0.17 22.21 -13.66
N ASN A 43 0.46 22.26 -12.35
CA ASN A 43 -0.22 23.16 -11.43
C ASN A 43 0.69 23.55 -10.24
N PRO A 44 0.71 24.83 -9.79
CA PRO A 44 1.50 25.24 -8.63
C PRO A 44 1.06 24.57 -7.31
N TYR A 45 -0.18 24.07 -7.24
CA TYR A 45 -0.71 23.37 -6.08
C TYR A 45 -0.73 21.84 -6.23
N ASN A 46 0.04 21.30 -7.19
CA ASN A 46 0.14 19.87 -7.36
C ASN A 46 0.88 19.21 -6.19
N ILE A 47 0.27 18.16 -5.62
CA ILE A 47 0.71 17.42 -4.44
C ILE A 47 2.15 16.89 -4.54
N ILE A 48 2.70 16.78 -5.77
CA ILE A 48 4.11 16.44 -6.01
C ILE A 48 5.08 17.30 -5.19
N ARG A 49 4.74 18.56 -4.94
CA ARG A 49 5.56 19.50 -4.15
C ARG A 49 5.66 19.08 -2.69
N LEU A 50 4.60 18.48 -2.17
CA LEU A 50 4.53 18.02 -0.79
C LEU A 50 5.02 16.57 -0.64
N GLU A 51 4.71 15.69 -1.59
CA GLU A 51 5.04 14.25 -1.50
C GLU A 51 6.43 13.91 -2.08
N TYR A 52 6.81 14.50 -3.22
CA TYR A 52 8.06 14.15 -3.92
C TYR A 52 8.75 15.39 -4.50
N GLY A 53 9.24 16.21 -3.58
CA GLY A 53 9.96 17.45 -3.88
C GLY A 53 11.21 17.27 -4.74
N LYS A 54 11.52 18.25 -5.61
CA LYS A 54 12.76 18.27 -6.40
C LYS A 54 13.98 18.56 -5.54
N ASN A 55 15.07 17.86 -5.82
CA ASN A 55 16.40 18.27 -5.38
C ASN A 55 16.91 19.39 -6.27
N LEU A 56 17.42 20.47 -5.68
CA LEU A 56 17.93 21.63 -6.42
C LEU A 56 19.43 21.82 -6.20
N PRO A 57 20.16 22.39 -7.17
CA PRO A 57 21.52 22.84 -6.94
C PRO A 57 21.56 23.83 -5.78
N GLY A 58 22.41 23.56 -4.77
CA GLY A 58 22.52 24.38 -3.56
C GLY A 58 21.70 23.89 -2.37
N ASP A 59 21.01 22.74 -2.49
CA ASP A 59 20.39 22.09 -1.34
C ASP A 59 21.43 21.77 -0.24
N SER A 60 21.06 22.06 1.00
CA SER A 60 21.84 21.86 2.22
C SER A 60 21.00 21.15 3.28
N GLU A 61 21.60 20.82 4.42
CA GLU A 61 20.89 20.16 5.52
C GLU A 61 19.71 21.01 6.06
N SER A 62 19.87 22.34 6.11
CA SER A 62 18.83 23.26 6.61
C SER A 62 17.91 23.81 5.51
N CYS A 63 18.27 23.67 4.24
CA CYS A 63 17.47 24.16 3.11
C CYS A 63 17.47 23.12 2.00
N ASN A 64 16.41 22.31 1.92
CA ASN A 64 16.29 21.22 0.97
C ASN A 64 14.82 20.98 0.60
N ARG A 65 14.57 19.93 -0.19
CA ARG A 65 13.22 19.54 -0.60
C ARG A 65 12.22 19.34 0.53
N TYR A 66 12.64 18.88 1.71
CA TYR A 66 11.73 18.64 2.84
C TYR A 66 11.33 19.95 3.53
N THR A 67 12.28 20.86 3.73
CA THR A 67 11.96 22.18 4.31
C THR A 67 11.12 23.02 3.36
N ARG A 68 11.35 22.90 2.04
CA ARG A 68 10.44 23.46 1.01
C ARG A 68 9.05 22.85 1.06
N ALA A 69 8.94 21.53 1.13
CA ALA A 69 7.63 20.85 1.25
C ALA A 69 6.86 21.31 2.49
N ALA A 70 7.54 21.49 3.63
CA ALA A 70 6.91 22.02 4.85
C ALA A 70 6.47 23.48 4.69
N ALA A 71 7.28 24.33 4.05
CA ALA A 71 6.92 25.73 3.76
C ALA A 71 5.73 25.84 2.81
N ASP A 72 5.73 25.06 1.71
CA ASP A 72 4.64 24.96 0.76
C ASP A 72 3.37 24.45 1.47
N PHE A 73 3.47 23.40 2.29
CA PHE A 73 2.34 22.85 3.02
C PHE A 73 1.69 23.88 3.96
N ASN A 74 2.51 24.61 4.74
CA ASN A 74 2.00 25.68 5.60
C ASN A 74 1.34 26.81 4.79
N THR A 75 1.97 27.22 3.68
CA THR A 75 1.41 28.22 2.77
C THR A 75 0.05 27.78 2.21
N TRP A 76 -0.10 26.50 1.85
CA TRP A 76 -1.36 25.96 1.33
C TRP A 76 -2.47 25.91 2.38
N LEU A 77 -2.12 25.68 3.65
CA LEU A 77 -3.06 25.75 4.76
C LEU A 77 -3.50 27.19 5.05
N GLU A 78 -2.54 28.13 5.09
CA GLU A 78 -2.80 29.56 5.31
C GLU A 78 -3.68 30.15 4.20
N ASN A 79 -3.37 29.82 2.95
CA ASN A 79 -4.12 30.27 1.77
C ASN A 79 -5.40 29.45 1.53
N ARG A 80 -5.72 28.50 2.41
CA ARG A 80 -6.91 27.61 2.30
C ARG A 80 -7.00 26.86 0.97
N VAL A 81 -5.86 26.55 0.36
CA VAL A 81 -5.75 25.62 -0.77
C VAL A 81 -6.10 24.21 -0.32
N LEU A 82 -5.58 23.83 0.86
CA LEU A 82 -6.00 22.63 1.59
C LEU A 82 -6.82 23.06 2.82
N THR A 83 -8.02 22.54 2.94
CA THR A 83 -8.94 22.83 4.05
C THR A 83 -9.25 21.57 4.84
N PRO A 84 -9.26 21.63 6.19
CA PRO A 84 -9.63 20.49 7.02
C PRO A 84 -11.13 20.25 6.99
N GLU A 85 -11.53 18.99 7.12
CA GLU A 85 -12.92 18.64 7.40
C GLU A 85 -13.42 19.32 8.68
N ALA A 86 -14.70 19.67 8.71
CA ALA A 86 -15.31 20.27 9.91
C ALA A 86 -15.29 19.29 11.10
N ARG A 87 -15.46 18.00 10.84
CA ARG A 87 -15.46 16.89 11.82
C ARG A 87 -14.55 15.76 11.33
N PRO A 88 -13.96 14.95 12.24
CA PRO A 88 -13.30 13.72 11.83
C PRO A 88 -14.24 12.83 11.00
N ALA A 89 -13.73 12.26 9.91
CA ALA A 89 -14.51 11.47 8.96
C ALA A 89 -13.82 10.15 8.61
N LEU A 90 -14.62 9.18 8.20
CA LEU A 90 -14.18 8.06 7.36
C LEU A 90 -14.46 8.44 5.91
N TYR A 91 -13.68 7.89 4.97
CA TYR A 91 -13.92 8.15 3.55
C TYR A 91 -14.16 6.85 2.80
N LEU A 92 -15.29 6.76 2.11
CA LEU A 92 -15.48 5.73 1.09
C LEU A 92 -14.81 6.23 -0.19
N TYR A 93 -13.88 5.44 -0.71
CA TYR A 93 -13.16 5.72 -1.94
C TYR A 93 -13.45 4.64 -2.97
N GLU A 94 -13.88 5.03 -4.16
CA GLU A 94 -14.02 4.14 -5.31
C GLU A 94 -13.04 4.54 -6.41
N GLN A 95 -12.39 3.54 -6.99
CA GLN A 95 -11.54 3.70 -8.15
C GLN A 95 -12.01 2.76 -9.25
N GLU A 96 -12.25 3.32 -10.41
CA GLU A 96 -12.76 2.62 -11.56
C GLU A 96 -11.76 2.70 -12.71
N PHE A 97 -11.46 1.54 -13.30
CA PHE A 97 -10.37 1.38 -14.26
C PHE A 97 -10.65 0.19 -15.19
N THR A 98 -9.84 0.04 -16.23
CA THR A 98 -9.98 -1.04 -17.21
C THR A 98 -8.77 -1.96 -17.15
N VAL A 99 -9.01 -3.27 -17.12
CA VAL A 99 -7.97 -4.31 -17.28
C VAL A 99 -8.34 -5.18 -18.47
N GLY A 100 -7.49 -5.17 -19.50
CA GLY A 100 -7.83 -5.80 -20.78
C GLY A 100 -9.08 -5.17 -21.38
N ARG A 101 -10.18 -5.93 -21.46
CA ARG A 101 -11.49 -5.47 -21.96
C ARG A 101 -12.54 -5.29 -20.86
N GLU A 102 -12.17 -5.53 -19.61
CA GLU A 102 -13.10 -5.49 -18.49
C GLU A 102 -12.95 -4.20 -17.68
N ARG A 103 -14.06 -3.49 -17.49
CA ARG A 103 -14.15 -2.38 -16.54
C ARG A 103 -14.35 -2.95 -15.14
N LYS A 104 -13.55 -2.47 -14.18
CA LYS A 104 -13.59 -2.89 -12.78
C LYS A 104 -13.72 -1.66 -11.88
N VAL A 105 -14.35 -1.86 -10.72
CA VAL A 105 -14.49 -0.86 -9.65
C VAL A 105 -13.95 -1.46 -8.38
N ARG A 106 -13.02 -0.77 -7.74
CA ARG A 106 -12.47 -1.12 -6.43
C ARG A 106 -12.97 -0.13 -5.39
N SER A 107 -13.60 -0.63 -4.33
CA SER A 107 -14.02 0.19 -3.18
C SER A 107 -13.04 0.03 -2.02
N GLY A 108 -12.78 1.11 -1.29
CA GLY A 108 -11.91 1.10 -0.11
C GLY A 108 -12.27 2.16 0.91
N LEU A 109 -11.85 1.92 2.15
CA LEU A 109 -12.04 2.80 3.31
C LEU A 109 -10.75 3.56 3.60
N ILE A 110 -10.74 4.88 3.47
CA ILE A 110 -9.63 5.72 3.96
C ILE A 110 -9.89 6.10 5.42
N CYS A 111 -8.95 5.76 6.30
CA CYS A 111 -9.04 6.03 7.73
C CYS A 111 -7.66 6.07 8.40
N GLY A 112 -7.62 6.46 9.66
CA GLY A 112 -6.42 6.33 10.51
C GLY A 112 -6.36 4.95 11.13
N VAL A 113 -5.28 4.21 10.92
CA VAL A 113 -5.06 2.89 11.51
C VAL A 113 -3.99 2.98 12.58
N LYS A 114 -4.27 2.41 13.75
CA LYS A 114 -3.32 2.42 14.87
C LYS A 114 -2.04 1.69 14.49
N LEU A 115 -0.91 2.36 14.73
CA LEU A 115 0.42 1.78 14.54
C LEU A 115 0.69 0.73 15.62
N GLU A 116 1.11 -0.45 15.19
CA GLU A 116 1.46 -1.58 16.03
C GLU A 116 2.72 -2.26 15.46
N PRO A 117 3.67 -2.68 16.32
CA PRO A 117 4.79 -3.50 15.88
C PRO A 117 4.29 -4.80 15.20
N TYR A 118 4.98 -5.24 14.14
CA TYR A 118 4.57 -6.43 13.37
C TYR A 118 4.51 -7.70 14.22
N GLU A 119 5.29 -7.77 15.31
CA GLU A 119 5.32 -8.89 16.25
C GLU A 119 3.98 -9.13 16.94
N LYS A 120 3.09 -8.13 16.99
CA LYS A 120 1.73 -8.30 17.53
C LYS A 120 0.76 -8.99 16.57
N GLY A 121 1.16 -9.22 15.31
CA GLY A 121 0.35 -9.92 14.30
C GLY A 121 -0.95 -9.23 13.89
N VAL A 122 -1.11 -7.94 14.22
CA VAL A 122 -2.30 -7.14 13.86
C VAL A 122 -2.16 -6.57 12.45
N ILE A 123 -0.97 -6.03 12.14
CA ILE A 123 -0.60 -5.52 10.83
C ILE A 123 0.46 -6.45 10.25
N LEU A 124 0.24 -6.96 9.05
CA LEU A 124 1.06 -8.00 8.44
C LEU A 124 1.69 -7.47 7.13
N PRO A 125 3.03 -7.39 7.07
CA PRO A 125 3.73 -7.11 5.82
C PRO A 125 3.83 -8.38 4.97
N HIS A 126 3.70 -8.27 3.64
CA HIS A 126 3.92 -9.40 2.73
C HIS A 126 5.23 -9.29 1.92
N GLU A 127 5.94 -8.16 1.99
CA GLU A 127 7.17 -7.91 1.21
C GLU A 127 8.30 -7.32 2.07
N GLU A 128 9.56 -7.56 1.67
CA GLU A 128 10.75 -6.92 2.23
C GLU A 128 10.89 -5.44 1.81
N THR A 129 11.43 -4.60 2.69
CA THR A 129 11.61 -3.16 2.44
C THR A 129 13.05 -2.77 2.09
N ILE A 130 13.22 -1.70 1.31
CA ILE A 130 14.53 -1.14 0.96
C ILE A 130 14.90 -0.01 1.96
N PRO A 131 16.08 -0.04 2.60
CA PRO A 131 16.48 0.97 3.59
C PRO A 131 16.44 2.42 3.11
N LYS A 132 16.91 2.71 1.88
CA LYS A 132 17.01 4.07 1.33
C LYS A 132 15.67 4.81 1.30
N HIS A 133 14.58 4.11 0.96
CA HIS A 133 13.25 4.73 0.86
C HIS A 133 12.69 5.12 2.22
N LYS A 134 13.15 4.47 3.30
CA LYS A 134 12.67 4.75 4.67
C LYS A 134 13.23 6.05 5.22
N ALA A 135 14.53 6.29 5.01
CA ALA A 135 15.17 7.52 5.46
C ALA A 135 14.54 8.76 4.79
N ASP A 136 14.34 8.69 3.47
CA ASP A 136 13.71 9.76 2.69
C ASP A 136 12.31 10.14 3.20
N ARG A 137 11.46 9.13 3.47
CA ARG A 137 10.11 9.36 3.99
C ARG A 137 10.10 9.87 5.43
N LEU A 138 11.06 9.45 6.25
CA LEU A 138 11.19 9.89 7.62
C LEU A 138 11.53 11.38 7.71
N GLU A 139 12.44 11.87 6.87
CA GLU A 139 12.75 13.31 6.79
C GLU A 139 11.53 14.13 6.37
N LEU A 140 10.78 13.67 5.36
CA LEU A 140 9.55 14.34 4.94
C LEU A 140 8.51 14.36 6.06
N MET A 141 8.31 13.24 6.76
CA MET A 141 7.36 13.15 7.87
C MET A 141 7.76 14.03 9.05
N ARG A 142 9.07 14.14 9.35
CA ARG A 142 9.60 15.05 10.37
C ARG A 142 9.34 16.52 10.02
N ALA A 143 9.59 16.90 8.77
CA ALA A 143 9.44 18.27 8.30
C ALA A 143 7.97 18.71 8.23
N CYS A 144 7.12 17.89 7.61
CA CYS A 144 5.73 18.26 7.33
C CYS A 144 4.73 17.86 8.42
N ARG A 145 5.07 16.86 9.25
CA ARG A 145 4.15 16.24 10.21
C ARG A 145 2.81 15.87 9.56
N ALA A 146 2.87 15.14 8.45
CA ALA A 146 1.67 14.72 7.70
C ALA A 146 1.88 13.39 6.97
N ASN A 147 0.78 12.74 6.62
CA ASN A 147 0.72 11.67 5.62
C ASN A 147 0.03 12.25 4.36
N PHE A 148 0.78 12.39 3.27
CA PHE A 148 0.22 12.89 2.00
C PHE A 148 -0.37 11.77 1.14
N SER A 149 0.19 10.56 1.23
CA SER A 149 -0.28 9.37 0.51
C SER A 149 -0.72 8.26 1.47
N PRO A 150 -1.87 7.60 1.22
CA PRO A 150 -2.33 6.51 2.05
C PRO A 150 -1.53 5.22 1.78
N ILE A 151 -1.32 4.43 2.82
CA ILE A 151 -0.81 3.05 2.67
C ILE A 151 -1.94 2.18 2.13
N PHE A 152 -1.68 1.41 1.08
CA PHE A 152 -2.67 0.49 0.54
C PHE A 152 -2.66 -0.79 1.37
N SER A 153 -3.80 -1.17 1.94
CA SER A 153 -3.90 -2.38 2.75
C SER A 153 -5.21 -3.13 2.53
N LEU A 154 -5.20 -4.40 2.92
CA LEU A 154 -6.28 -5.35 2.74
C LEU A 154 -6.77 -5.85 4.08
N TYR A 155 -8.05 -6.24 4.13
CA TYR A 155 -8.66 -6.89 5.28
C TYR A 155 -9.59 -8.01 4.83
N GLU A 156 -9.80 -9.02 5.68
CA GLU A 156 -10.66 -10.16 5.38
C GLU A 156 -12.07 -9.95 5.96
N ASP A 157 -13.02 -9.57 5.12
CA ASP A 157 -14.44 -9.47 5.47
C ASP A 157 -15.31 -10.19 4.42
N ARG A 158 -15.44 -11.50 4.57
CA ARG A 158 -16.21 -12.37 3.65
C ARG A 158 -17.68 -11.96 3.52
N GLU A 159 -18.24 -11.44 4.60
CA GLU A 159 -19.65 -11.03 4.67
C GLU A 159 -19.85 -9.59 4.14
N LYS A 160 -18.77 -8.88 3.79
CA LYS A 160 -18.77 -7.51 3.26
C LYS A 160 -19.53 -6.53 4.16
N LYS A 161 -19.48 -6.73 5.48
CA LYS A 161 -20.14 -5.88 6.48
C LYS A 161 -19.68 -4.44 6.37
N VAL A 162 -18.37 -4.22 6.27
CA VAL A 162 -17.79 -2.87 6.18
C VAL A 162 -18.23 -2.19 4.89
N ASP A 163 -18.04 -2.84 3.74
CA ASP A 163 -18.41 -2.29 2.43
C ASP A 163 -19.91 -1.98 2.34
N THR A 164 -20.76 -2.88 2.85
CA THR A 164 -22.22 -2.70 2.88
C THR A 164 -22.59 -1.49 3.73
N THR A 165 -22.05 -1.40 4.94
CA THR A 165 -22.30 -0.28 5.86
C THR A 165 -21.91 1.06 5.23
N LEU A 166 -20.74 1.12 4.58
CA LEU A 166 -20.26 2.35 3.91
C LEU A 166 -21.13 2.72 2.71
N ARG A 167 -21.49 1.76 1.86
CA ARG A 167 -22.32 2.00 0.67
C ARG A 167 -23.74 2.42 1.03
N GLU A 168 -24.34 1.81 2.05
CA GLU A 168 -25.64 2.23 2.56
C GLU A 168 -25.61 3.66 3.10
N ALA A 169 -24.54 4.04 3.81
CA ALA A 169 -24.39 5.38 4.37
C ALA A 169 -24.33 6.49 3.32
N VAL A 170 -23.81 6.19 2.12
CA VAL A 170 -23.70 7.17 1.02
C VAL A 170 -24.77 6.98 -0.05
N GLY A 171 -25.64 5.96 0.10
CA GLY A 171 -26.63 5.58 -0.90
C GLY A 171 -27.53 6.75 -1.29
N GLY A 172 -27.59 7.06 -2.59
CA GLY A 172 -28.41 8.17 -3.11
C GLY A 172 -27.79 9.56 -2.95
N THR A 173 -26.56 9.67 -2.44
CA THR A 173 -25.81 10.93 -2.36
C THR A 173 -24.77 11.04 -3.48
N ALA A 174 -24.56 12.25 -3.99
CA ALA A 174 -23.47 12.52 -4.93
C ALA A 174 -22.12 12.43 -4.20
N PRO A 175 -21.06 11.94 -4.86
CA PRO A 175 -19.71 11.98 -4.30
C PRO A 175 -19.23 13.41 -4.03
N ASP A 176 -18.49 13.60 -2.94
CA ASP A 176 -17.82 14.86 -2.60
C ASP A 176 -16.65 15.18 -3.53
N VAL A 177 -16.10 14.14 -4.18
CA VAL A 177 -15.06 14.23 -5.21
C VAL A 177 -15.40 13.25 -6.31
N ASP A 178 -15.41 13.72 -7.56
CA ASP A 178 -15.57 12.89 -8.76
C ASP A 178 -14.73 13.48 -9.89
N PHE A 179 -13.70 12.74 -10.33
CA PHE A 179 -12.87 13.15 -11.47
C PHE A 179 -12.22 11.94 -12.14
N THR A 180 -11.67 12.17 -13.33
CA THR A 180 -10.84 11.21 -14.06
C THR A 180 -9.40 11.70 -14.10
N ASP A 181 -8.46 10.83 -13.77
CA ASP A 181 -7.03 11.15 -13.79
C ASP A 181 -6.44 11.09 -15.20
N GLU A 182 -5.13 11.33 -15.31
CA GLU A 182 -4.42 11.28 -16.59
C GLU A 182 -4.28 9.88 -17.20
N SER A 183 -4.51 8.83 -16.41
CA SER A 183 -4.49 7.43 -16.85
C SER A 183 -5.86 6.96 -17.34
N GLY A 184 -6.89 7.83 -17.26
CA GLY A 184 -8.26 7.49 -17.60
C GLY A 184 -8.99 6.74 -16.48
N GLU A 185 -8.45 6.71 -15.25
CA GLU A 185 -9.06 6.10 -14.09
C GLU A 185 -10.03 7.09 -13.43
N SER A 186 -11.24 6.65 -13.11
CA SER A 186 -12.24 7.48 -12.42
C SER A 186 -12.15 7.28 -10.91
N HIS A 187 -12.14 8.39 -10.17
CA HIS A 187 -11.99 8.45 -8.73
C HIS A 187 -13.21 9.10 -8.11
N ARG A 188 -13.87 8.39 -7.19
CA ARG A 188 -15.00 8.92 -6.42
C ARG A 188 -14.75 8.82 -4.93
N LEU A 189 -15.04 9.88 -4.17
CA LEU A 189 -14.87 9.93 -2.72
C LEU A 189 -16.14 10.45 -2.06
N TRP A 190 -16.53 9.84 -0.94
CA TRP A 190 -17.58 10.33 -0.06
C TRP A 190 -17.04 10.51 1.36
N VAL A 191 -17.41 11.61 2.01
CA VAL A 191 -17.03 11.97 3.36
C VAL A 191 -18.12 11.54 4.34
N ILE A 192 -17.81 10.59 5.22
CA ILE A 192 -18.77 10.03 6.17
C ILE A 192 -18.45 10.57 7.57
N THR A 193 -19.34 11.41 8.09
CA THR A 193 -19.23 12.04 9.43
C THR A 193 -20.28 11.57 10.43
N ASP A 194 -21.14 10.63 10.04
CA ASP A 194 -22.16 10.05 10.91
C ASP A 194 -21.52 9.16 11.98
N GLY A 195 -21.74 9.48 13.26
CA GLY A 195 -21.13 8.78 14.39
C GLY A 195 -21.60 7.33 14.56
N GLU A 196 -22.84 7.00 14.20
CA GLU A 196 -23.35 5.63 14.28
C GLU A 196 -22.71 4.76 13.21
N ILE A 197 -22.59 5.27 11.99
CA ILE A 197 -21.91 4.58 10.89
C ILE A 197 -20.44 4.35 11.22
N ILE A 198 -19.75 5.39 11.70
CA ILE A 198 -18.34 5.29 12.12
C ILE A 198 -18.17 4.20 13.18
N ASN A 199 -19.02 4.18 14.21
CA ASN A 199 -18.96 3.18 15.26
C ASN A 199 -19.19 1.76 14.73
N LYS A 200 -20.15 1.56 13.82
CA LYS A 200 -20.41 0.25 13.19
C LYS A 200 -19.18 -0.25 12.41
N VAL A 201 -18.55 0.62 11.63
CA VAL A 201 -17.32 0.29 10.88
C VAL A 201 -16.18 -0.04 11.83
N GLN A 202 -15.98 0.75 12.89
CA GLN A 202 -14.94 0.48 13.90
C GLN A 202 -15.14 -0.88 14.60
N GLN A 203 -16.38 -1.22 14.95
CA GLN A 203 -16.71 -2.51 15.56
C GLN A 203 -16.45 -3.68 14.60
N ALA A 204 -16.86 -3.54 13.33
CA ALA A 204 -16.61 -4.56 12.31
C ALA A 204 -15.09 -4.79 12.11
N MET A 205 -14.29 -3.72 12.12
CA MET A 205 -12.84 -3.80 11.94
C MET A 205 -12.06 -4.30 13.15
N ALA A 206 -12.61 -4.19 14.37
CA ALA A 206 -11.88 -4.48 15.61
C ALA A 206 -11.27 -5.90 15.66
N GLY A 207 -11.98 -6.90 15.14
CA GLY A 207 -11.53 -8.30 15.13
C GLY A 207 -10.55 -8.65 14.01
N MET A 208 -10.31 -7.76 13.06
CA MET A 208 -9.63 -8.09 11.81
C MET A 208 -8.11 -7.87 11.90
N ARG A 209 -7.38 -8.60 11.03
CA ARG A 209 -5.97 -8.33 10.71
C ARG A 209 -5.92 -7.51 9.44
N ILE A 210 -4.91 -6.64 9.32
CA ILE A 210 -4.69 -5.81 8.15
C ILE A 210 -3.40 -6.24 7.47
N PHE A 211 -3.46 -6.49 6.18
CA PHE A 211 -2.32 -6.88 5.35
C PHE A 211 -1.89 -5.68 4.52
N ILE A 212 -0.62 -5.28 4.61
CA ILE A 212 -0.12 -4.15 3.81
C ILE A 212 0.05 -4.64 2.38
N ALA A 213 -0.74 -4.17 1.43
CA ALA A 213 -0.61 -4.50 0.00
C ALA A 213 0.46 -3.65 -0.70
N ASP A 214 0.62 -2.39 -0.27
CA ASP A 214 1.66 -1.51 -0.75
C ASP A 214 1.93 -0.39 0.27
N GLY A 215 3.19 0.05 0.38
CA GLY A 215 3.58 1.12 1.30
C GLY A 215 4.21 0.64 2.62
N HIS A 216 4.85 -0.53 2.66
CA HIS A 216 5.54 -1.04 3.88
C HIS A 216 6.60 -0.08 4.39
N HIS A 217 7.35 0.56 3.49
CA HIS A 217 8.33 1.60 3.84
C HIS A 217 7.67 2.82 4.49
N ARG A 218 6.44 3.19 4.08
CA ARG A 218 5.64 4.24 4.73
C ARG A 218 5.16 3.81 6.11
N TYR A 219 4.75 2.55 6.27
CA TYR A 219 4.37 2.00 7.58
C TYR A 219 5.54 1.96 8.57
N GLU A 220 6.68 1.42 8.15
CA GLU A 220 7.90 1.37 8.97
C GLU A 220 8.40 2.78 9.33
N THR A 221 8.27 3.74 8.40
CA THR A 221 8.57 5.15 8.67
C THR A 221 7.66 5.72 9.76
N ALA A 222 6.36 5.47 9.68
CA ALA A 222 5.40 5.92 10.68
C ALA A 222 5.67 5.29 12.06
N LEU A 223 6.01 4.00 12.13
CA LEU A 223 6.46 3.34 13.37
C LEU A 223 7.71 3.99 13.96
N ASN A 224 8.71 4.30 13.13
CA ASN A 224 9.93 4.97 13.59
C ASN A 224 9.62 6.37 14.12
N PHE A 225 8.82 7.15 13.40
CA PHE A 225 8.39 8.46 13.83
C PHE A 225 7.61 8.40 15.15
N GLN A 226 6.69 7.43 15.31
CA GLN A 226 5.96 7.20 16.55
C GLN A 226 6.90 6.97 17.74
N ARG A 227 7.93 6.12 17.56
CA ARG A 227 8.93 5.84 18.59
C ARG A 227 9.75 7.09 18.94
N GLU A 228 10.14 7.88 17.95
CA GLU A 228 10.86 9.15 18.18
C GLU A 228 10.02 10.14 19.00
N GLN A 229 8.73 10.29 18.69
CA GLN A 229 7.85 11.17 19.46
C GLN A 229 7.65 10.65 20.89
N ALA A 230 7.53 9.33 21.08
CA ALA A 230 7.42 8.73 22.39
C ALA A 230 8.68 8.94 23.25
N SER A 231 9.88 8.80 22.68
CA SER A 231 11.14 9.05 23.39
C SER A 231 11.30 10.51 23.78
N ARG A 232 11.07 11.46 22.86
CA ARG A 232 11.13 12.90 23.14
C ARG A 232 10.19 13.32 24.26
N ARG A 233 9.01 12.68 24.36
CA ARG A 233 8.06 12.92 25.45
C ARG A 233 8.57 12.42 26.80
N LYS A 234 9.18 11.23 26.84
CA LYS A 234 9.78 10.71 28.08
C LYS A 234 10.88 11.65 28.57
N GLU A 235 11.78 12.06 27.68
CA GLU A 235 12.85 13.03 27.99
C GLU A 235 12.27 14.37 28.49
N SER A 236 11.22 14.90 27.84
CA SER A 236 10.57 16.14 28.31
C SER A 236 9.88 16.01 29.67
N ARG A 237 9.38 14.82 30.02
CA ARG A 237 8.73 14.54 31.32
C ARG A 237 9.74 14.30 32.42
N GLU A 238 10.88 13.69 32.10
CA GLU A 238 12.00 13.46 33.02
C GLU A 238 12.77 14.75 33.31
N ASN A 239 12.86 15.66 32.34
CA ASN A 239 13.49 16.98 32.50
C ASN A 239 12.56 18.06 33.07
N ALA A 240 11.27 17.77 33.27
CA ALA A 240 10.38 18.66 34.00
C ALA A 240 10.62 18.43 35.51
N GLU A 241 11.41 19.30 36.15
CA GLU A 241 11.62 19.27 37.60
C GLU A 241 10.28 19.25 38.34
N PRO A 242 10.12 18.46 39.42
CA PRO A 242 8.93 18.57 40.25
C PRO A 242 8.95 19.96 40.89
N GLU A 243 7.97 20.80 40.56
CA GLU A 243 7.77 22.07 41.24
C GLU A 243 7.82 21.83 42.74
N LYS A 244 8.89 22.33 43.39
CA LYS A 244 9.00 22.34 44.83
C LYS A 244 7.83 23.21 45.31
N HIS A 245 6.81 22.57 45.86
CA HIS A 245 5.86 23.23 46.76
C HIS A 245 6.68 23.86 47.89
N THR A 246 7.03 25.12 47.73
CA THR A 246 7.54 25.96 48.80
C THR A 246 6.34 26.22 49.70
N GLY A 247 6.32 25.51 50.83
CA GLY A 247 5.35 25.73 51.89
C GLY A 247 5.44 27.18 52.34
N PHE A 248 4.37 27.94 52.08
CA PHE A 248 4.16 29.21 52.76
C PHE A 248 3.64 28.88 54.16
N SER A 249 4.50 29.15 55.14
CA SER A 249 4.22 29.12 56.58
C SER A 249 2.97 29.93 56.91
N GLU A 250 2.07 29.30 57.66
CA GLU A 250 0.99 29.95 58.39
C GLU A 250 1.54 31.04 59.33
N LEU A 251 0.91 32.22 59.34
CA LEU A 251 0.71 33.10 60.50
C LEU A 251 -0.07 34.36 60.09
N CYS A 252 -1.38 34.38 60.39
CA CYS A 252 -2.09 35.43 61.14
C CYS A 252 -3.61 35.41 60.89
N THR A 253 -4.33 35.32 62.00
CA THR A 253 -5.80 35.28 62.18
C THR A 253 -6.50 36.63 61.95
N PRO A 254 -7.86 36.66 61.92
CA PRO A 254 -8.64 37.61 61.13
C PRO A 254 -9.30 38.75 61.93
N SER A 255 -9.61 39.84 61.24
CA SER A 255 -10.68 40.80 61.53
C SER A 255 -11.06 41.44 60.19
N GLY A 256 -12.23 41.23 59.60
CA GLY A 256 -13.56 41.54 60.11
C GLY A 256 -13.98 42.88 59.52
N PHE A 257 -14.87 42.89 58.52
CA PHE A 257 -15.90 43.92 58.26
C PHE A 257 -16.69 43.56 56.98
N ALA A 258 -18.01 43.67 57.07
CA ALA A 258 -18.99 43.42 56.00
C ALA A 258 -19.60 44.74 55.49
N VAL A 259 -20.48 44.61 54.47
CA VAL A 259 -21.35 45.62 53.79
C VAL A 259 -20.67 46.25 52.55
N GLY A 260 -21.26 46.37 51.36
CA GLY A 260 -22.60 46.07 50.80
C GLY A 260 -22.73 46.72 49.40
N SER A 261 -23.61 46.14 48.57
CA SER A 261 -24.37 46.71 47.42
C SER A 261 -23.71 47.46 46.23
N ALA A 262 -23.96 46.89 45.03
CA ALA A 262 -24.59 47.46 43.82
C ALA A 262 -23.84 48.41 42.85
N ASP A 263 -24.14 48.13 41.57
CA ASP A 263 -24.14 48.93 40.34
C ASP A 263 -22.92 49.04 39.39
N VAL A 264 -23.10 48.38 38.24
CA VAL A 264 -22.95 48.84 36.83
C VAL A 264 -21.81 49.83 36.51
N THR A 265 -20.84 49.42 35.67
CA THR A 265 -20.55 50.02 34.34
C THR A 265 -19.30 49.38 33.68
N SER A 266 -19.45 49.15 32.37
CA SER A 266 -18.45 49.05 31.30
C SER A 266 -17.03 49.60 31.60
N SER A 267 -15.98 48.81 31.37
CA SER A 267 -14.87 49.18 30.47
C SER A 267 -13.89 48.03 30.22
N CYS A 268 -13.34 48.02 29.00
CA CYS A 268 -12.35 47.09 28.46
C CYS A 268 -11.11 46.87 29.33
N SER A 269 -10.67 45.61 29.45
CA SER A 269 -9.25 45.24 29.51
C SER A 269 -9.10 43.73 29.28
N ASP A 270 -9.01 43.35 28.00
CA ASP A 270 -8.62 42.00 27.60
C ASP A 270 -7.16 41.75 27.99
N THR A 271 -6.96 40.92 29.00
CA THR A 271 -5.68 40.23 29.28
C THR A 271 -5.82 38.79 28.81
N PRO A 272 -4.86 38.22 28.06
CA PRO A 272 -5.00 36.88 27.52
C PRO A 272 -4.53 35.84 28.54
N GLU A 273 -5.38 35.52 29.52
CA GLU A 273 -5.25 34.27 30.28
C GLU A 273 -6.09 33.18 29.61
N ASN A 274 -5.52 32.55 28.58
CA ASN A 274 -5.91 31.18 28.24
C ASN A 274 -4.79 30.42 27.52
N ALA A 275 -3.60 30.42 28.12
CA ALA A 275 -2.56 29.44 27.84
C ALA A 275 -2.87 28.15 28.63
N GLY A 276 -4.00 27.52 28.35
CA GLY A 276 -4.53 26.45 29.20
C GLY A 276 -5.55 25.54 28.52
N SER A 277 -5.48 25.36 27.20
CA SER A 277 -6.33 24.37 26.51
C SER A 277 -5.69 23.88 25.20
N ARG A 278 -4.45 23.38 25.25
CA ARG A 278 -4.02 22.34 24.29
C ARG A 278 -4.62 21.02 24.75
N THR A 279 -5.85 20.76 24.32
CA THR A 279 -6.59 19.53 24.60
C THR A 279 -5.75 18.29 24.28
N ARG A 280 -5.81 17.28 25.16
CA ARG A 280 -5.19 15.93 25.08
C ARG A 280 -5.32 15.18 23.73
N THR A 281 -6.09 15.68 22.77
CA THR A 281 -6.35 15.09 21.45
C THR A 281 -5.18 15.23 20.46
N GLU A 282 -4.36 16.28 20.55
CA GLU A 282 -3.15 16.42 19.71
C GLU A 282 -2.08 15.38 20.08
N ASP A 283 -2.19 14.79 21.27
CA ASP A 283 -1.14 13.96 21.86
C ASP A 283 -1.09 12.52 21.27
N HIS A 284 -1.93 12.20 20.28
CA HIS A 284 -2.05 10.83 19.76
C HIS A 284 -2.03 10.66 18.24
N ALA A 285 -2.02 11.71 17.42
CA ALA A 285 -2.17 11.55 15.97
C ALA A 285 -1.04 10.73 15.31
N HIS A 286 0.22 10.91 15.76
CA HIS A 286 1.36 10.07 15.36
C HIS A 286 1.30 8.61 15.83
N ASN A 287 0.28 8.19 16.61
CA ASN A 287 0.02 6.77 16.90
C ASN A 287 -0.83 6.08 15.83
N TYR A 288 -1.28 6.83 14.83
CA TYR A 288 -2.08 6.34 13.73
C TYR A 288 -1.42 6.73 12.41
N VAL A 289 -1.67 5.93 11.37
CA VAL A 289 -1.21 6.21 10.01
C VAL A 289 -2.40 6.13 9.06
N MET A 290 -2.45 7.04 8.10
CA MET A 290 -3.49 7.03 7.07
C MET A 290 -3.32 5.81 6.15
N MET A 291 -4.38 5.00 6.04
CA MET A 291 -4.42 3.83 5.17
C MET A 291 -5.71 3.83 4.35
N THR A 292 -5.64 3.26 3.16
CA THR A 292 -6.82 2.85 2.38
C THR A 292 -6.96 1.34 2.51
N LEU A 293 -8.05 0.92 3.15
CA LEU A 293 -8.37 -0.48 3.43
C LEU A 293 -9.35 -1.01 2.38
N VAL A 294 -8.94 -2.02 1.61
CA VAL A 294 -9.79 -2.67 0.61
C VAL A 294 -10.10 -4.09 1.06
N ASN A 295 -11.36 -4.50 0.89
CA ASN A 295 -11.74 -5.87 1.22
C ASN A 295 -11.05 -6.85 0.27
N LEU A 296 -10.54 -7.96 0.80
CA LEU A 296 -9.94 -9.01 0.00
C LEU A 296 -10.84 -9.53 -1.12
N TYR A 297 -12.14 -9.56 -0.86
CA TYR A 297 -13.16 -10.09 -1.76
C TYR A 297 -13.81 -9.00 -2.62
N ASP A 298 -13.16 -7.84 -2.71
CA ASP A 298 -13.58 -6.78 -3.62
C ASP A 298 -13.29 -7.23 -5.08
N PRO A 299 -14.30 -7.21 -5.98
CA PRO A 299 -14.13 -7.67 -7.36
C PRO A 299 -13.21 -6.78 -8.21
N GLY A 300 -12.91 -5.56 -7.75
CA GLY A 300 -11.91 -4.66 -8.31
C GLY A 300 -10.51 -4.83 -7.72
N LEU A 301 -10.27 -5.80 -6.83
CA LEU A 301 -8.92 -6.12 -6.39
C LEU A 301 -8.19 -6.91 -7.48
N VAL A 302 -7.21 -6.28 -8.14
CA VAL A 302 -6.41 -6.90 -9.20
C VAL A 302 -4.95 -6.95 -8.79
N VAL A 303 -4.33 -8.12 -8.96
CA VAL A 303 -2.89 -8.32 -8.84
C VAL A 303 -2.35 -8.70 -10.22
N LEU A 304 -1.42 -7.91 -10.73
CA LEU A 304 -0.71 -8.21 -11.96
C LEU A 304 0.68 -8.81 -11.64
N PRO A 305 1.24 -9.61 -12.55
CA PRO A 305 2.59 -10.10 -12.38
C PRO A 305 3.61 -8.96 -12.44
N THR A 306 4.78 -9.22 -11.87
CA THR A 306 5.95 -8.38 -12.07
C THR A 306 7.04 -9.23 -12.68
N HIS A 307 7.48 -8.90 -13.88
CA HIS A 307 8.47 -9.66 -14.65
C HIS A 307 9.89 -9.28 -14.24
N ARG A 308 10.85 -10.17 -14.51
CA ARG A 308 12.26 -9.94 -14.18
C ARG A 308 13.07 -9.68 -15.44
N LEU A 309 13.81 -8.59 -15.45
CA LEU A 309 14.78 -8.28 -16.49
C LEU A 309 16.18 -8.48 -15.91
N VAL A 310 16.99 -9.31 -16.54
CA VAL A 310 18.35 -9.64 -16.09
C VAL A 310 19.36 -8.87 -16.91
N LYS A 311 20.36 -8.28 -16.23
CA LYS A 311 21.48 -7.57 -16.86
C LYS A 311 22.78 -7.81 -16.09
N SER A 312 23.89 -7.38 -16.68
CA SER A 312 25.21 -7.35 -16.04
C SER A 312 25.73 -8.72 -15.57
N ILE A 313 25.30 -9.81 -16.21
CA ILE A 313 25.81 -11.17 -15.96
C ILE A 313 26.97 -11.42 -16.93
N ARG A 314 28.16 -11.68 -16.36
CA ARG A 314 29.36 -11.98 -17.15
C ARG A 314 29.20 -13.34 -17.83
N GLU A 315 29.51 -13.41 -19.12
CA GLU A 315 29.56 -14.65 -19.91
C GLU A 315 28.26 -15.49 -19.90
N ILE A 316 27.10 -14.83 -20.00
CA ILE A 316 25.84 -15.55 -20.17
C ILE A 316 25.73 -16.11 -21.58
N ASP A 317 25.56 -17.43 -21.68
CA ASP A 317 25.26 -18.15 -22.91
C ASP A 317 23.85 -18.73 -22.79
N PRO A 318 22.85 -18.16 -23.48
CA PRO A 318 21.47 -18.61 -23.38
C PRO A 318 21.28 -20.09 -23.74
N ALA A 319 22.07 -20.64 -24.68
CA ALA A 319 21.95 -22.04 -25.06
C ALA A 319 22.41 -22.95 -23.91
N LYS A 320 23.54 -22.64 -23.28
CA LYS A 320 24.01 -23.37 -22.09
C LYS A 320 23.06 -23.23 -20.90
N LEU A 321 22.41 -22.07 -20.75
CA LEU A 321 21.40 -21.88 -19.71
C LEU A 321 20.18 -22.77 -19.98
N VAL A 322 19.67 -22.80 -21.20
CA VAL A 322 18.57 -23.68 -21.62
C VAL A 322 18.90 -25.14 -21.33
N ASP A 323 20.11 -25.60 -21.64
CA ASP A 323 20.53 -26.97 -21.38
C ASP A 323 20.59 -27.30 -19.88
N LYS A 324 21.09 -26.38 -19.05
CA LYS A 324 21.04 -26.53 -17.58
C LYS A 324 19.60 -26.57 -17.04
N LEU A 325 18.70 -25.75 -17.59
CA LEU A 325 17.30 -25.71 -17.16
C LEU A 325 16.56 -27.02 -17.44
N LYS A 326 16.92 -27.76 -18.50
CA LYS A 326 16.32 -29.08 -18.82
C LYS A 326 16.52 -30.13 -17.72
N GLU A 327 17.48 -29.95 -16.81
CA GLU A 327 17.69 -30.85 -15.67
C GLU A 327 16.53 -30.80 -14.66
N SER A 328 15.81 -29.67 -14.57
CA SER A 328 14.77 -29.43 -13.56
C SER A 328 13.43 -28.97 -14.14
N PHE A 329 13.41 -28.52 -15.40
CA PHE A 329 12.26 -27.97 -16.08
C PHE A 329 12.00 -28.70 -17.40
N LYS A 330 10.73 -28.87 -17.74
CA LYS A 330 10.32 -29.08 -19.13
C LYS A 330 10.49 -27.75 -19.85
N VAL A 331 11.43 -27.69 -20.80
CA VAL A 331 11.72 -26.50 -21.60
C VAL A 331 11.12 -26.68 -23.00
N GLU A 332 10.20 -25.80 -23.37
CA GLU A 332 9.56 -25.79 -24.68
C GLU A 332 9.79 -24.46 -25.36
N GLU A 333 10.34 -24.46 -26.57
CA GLU A 333 10.45 -23.25 -27.38
C GLU A 333 9.08 -22.88 -27.95
N PHE A 334 8.69 -21.63 -27.78
CA PHE A 334 7.47 -21.06 -28.33
C PHE A 334 7.80 -20.31 -29.63
N PRO A 335 7.16 -20.65 -30.76
CA PRO A 335 7.44 -20.01 -32.04
C PRO A 335 6.87 -18.58 -32.05
N LEU A 336 7.66 -17.61 -31.64
CA LEU A 336 7.28 -16.19 -31.67
C LEU A 336 7.25 -15.70 -33.12
N ALA A 337 6.15 -15.10 -33.57
CA ALA A 337 6.06 -14.53 -34.91
C ALA A 337 7.02 -13.34 -35.06
N PRO A 338 7.57 -13.05 -36.26
CA PRO A 338 8.47 -11.91 -36.47
C PRO A 338 7.86 -10.56 -36.08
N ASP A 339 6.54 -10.42 -36.26
CA ASP A 339 5.74 -9.25 -35.87
C ASP A 339 5.22 -9.31 -34.42
N ARG A 340 5.52 -10.41 -33.71
CA ARG A 340 5.08 -10.71 -32.33
C ARG A 340 3.56 -10.73 -32.14
N GLY A 341 2.79 -10.85 -33.21
CA GLY A 341 1.32 -10.84 -33.15
C GLY A 341 0.73 -11.97 -32.28
N ASN A 342 1.48 -13.05 -32.09
CA ASN A 342 1.10 -14.20 -31.26
C ASN A 342 1.68 -14.17 -29.83
N PHE A 343 2.27 -13.06 -29.37
CA PHE A 343 2.83 -12.99 -28.01
C PHE A 343 1.76 -13.13 -26.92
N GLN A 344 0.53 -12.69 -27.17
CA GLN A 344 -0.59 -12.89 -26.24
C GLN A 344 -0.96 -14.38 -26.10
N GLU A 345 -0.80 -15.18 -27.16
CA GLU A 345 -1.01 -16.64 -27.09
C GLU A 345 0.03 -17.30 -26.19
N PHE A 346 1.27 -16.80 -26.19
CA PHE A 346 2.31 -17.24 -25.26
C PHE A 346 1.94 -16.95 -23.81
N LEU A 347 1.48 -15.73 -23.50
CA LEU A 347 1.05 -15.36 -22.15
C LEU A 347 -0.15 -16.20 -21.69
N GLN A 348 -1.07 -16.52 -22.60
CA GLN A 348 -2.17 -17.44 -22.33
C GLN A 348 -1.66 -18.85 -22.02
N ALA A 349 -0.74 -19.39 -22.83
CA ALA A 349 -0.14 -20.70 -22.58
C ALA A 349 0.63 -20.76 -21.25
N LEU A 350 1.33 -19.68 -20.88
CA LEU A 350 1.98 -19.52 -19.58
C LEU A 350 0.97 -19.56 -18.43
N ALA A 351 -0.15 -18.84 -18.56
CA ALA A 351 -1.23 -18.83 -17.58
C ALA A 351 -1.88 -20.20 -17.43
N GLU A 352 -2.16 -20.91 -18.53
CA GLU A 352 -2.75 -22.24 -18.53
C GLU A 352 -1.84 -23.27 -17.87
N ARG A 353 -0.53 -23.21 -18.11
CA ARG A 353 0.44 -24.12 -17.45
C ARG A 353 0.62 -23.83 -15.98
N GLY A 354 0.56 -22.56 -15.60
CA GLY A 354 0.55 -22.18 -14.19
C GLY A 354 -0.72 -22.65 -13.50
N LYS A 355 -1.88 -22.64 -14.14
CA LYS A 355 -3.13 -23.13 -13.55
C LYS A 355 -3.09 -24.66 -13.40
N GLY A 356 -2.80 -25.16 -12.21
CA GLY A 356 -3.21 -26.52 -11.84
C GLY A 356 -4.71 -26.65 -12.14
N ARG A 357 -5.16 -27.78 -12.70
CA ARG A 357 -6.56 -27.99 -13.15
C ARG A 357 -7.55 -27.29 -12.22
N LEU A 358 -8.14 -26.19 -12.70
CA LEU A 358 -9.16 -25.29 -12.12
C LEU A 358 -8.68 -23.83 -11.90
N TYR A 359 -8.68 -23.06 -12.99
CA TYR A 359 -9.17 -21.67 -12.96
C TYR A 359 -9.77 -21.31 -14.33
N GLN A 360 -11.07 -21.59 -14.51
CA GLN A 360 -11.87 -21.01 -15.59
C GLN A 360 -12.24 -19.57 -15.22
N ALA A 361 -11.71 -18.63 -15.98
CA ALA A 361 -12.37 -17.41 -16.46
C ALA A 361 -11.34 -16.71 -17.37
N ALA A 362 -11.66 -16.23 -18.58
CA ALA A 362 -12.95 -15.80 -19.10
C ALA A 362 -13.21 -16.33 -20.53
N GLY A 363 -14.48 -16.57 -20.86
CA GLY A 363 -14.96 -16.67 -22.25
C GLY A 363 -15.42 -18.05 -22.73
N SER A 364 -16.58 -18.52 -22.28
CA SER A 364 -17.61 -19.14 -23.15
C SER A 364 -18.81 -19.56 -22.29
N GLY A 365 -20.00 -19.12 -22.71
CA GLY A 365 -21.23 -19.34 -21.96
C GLY A 365 -21.62 -20.81 -21.90
N ILE A 366 -21.99 -21.28 -20.71
CA ILE A 366 -22.79 -22.48 -20.53
C ILE A 366 -23.91 -22.17 -19.53
N LYS A 367 -25.13 -22.46 -19.97
CA LYS A 367 -26.40 -22.20 -19.28
C LYS A 367 -26.46 -22.95 -17.96
N SER A 368 -26.89 -22.26 -16.91
CA SER A 368 -27.23 -22.82 -15.61
C SER A 368 -28.34 -23.88 -15.73
N GLN A 369 -28.09 -25.09 -15.24
CA GLN A 369 -29.15 -26.07 -15.01
C GLN A 369 -29.29 -26.34 -13.50
N LYS A 370 -30.53 -26.16 -13.02
CA LYS A 370 -31.01 -26.27 -11.65
C LYS A 370 -30.58 -27.57 -10.97
N CYS A 371 -30.15 -27.49 -9.71
CA CYS A 371 -30.27 -28.60 -8.76
C CYS A 371 -31.42 -28.30 -7.79
N LEU A 372 -32.46 -29.14 -7.89
CA LEU A 372 -33.54 -29.27 -6.92
C LEU A 372 -33.15 -30.37 -5.92
N SER A 373 -33.26 -30.09 -4.62
CA SER A 373 -34.00 -30.87 -3.59
C SER A 373 -33.38 -30.79 -2.18
N THR A 374 -34.21 -30.21 -1.30
CA THR A 374 -34.40 -30.26 0.17
C THR A 374 -33.34 -30.79 1.17
N PRO A 375 -33.25 -30.18 2.38
CA PRO A 375 -32.32 -30.55 3.45
C PRO A 375 -32.89 -31.64 4.39
N GLY A 376 -32.03 -32.57 4.82
CA GLY A 376 -32.27 -33.44 5.97
C GLY A 376 -31.47 -32.95 7.19
N PRO A 377 -31.98 -33.11 8.42
CA PRO A 377 -31.33 -32.64 9.63
C PRO A 377 -30.30 -33.67 10.11
N GLU A 378 -29.15 -33.22 10.62
CA GLU A 378 -28.60 -33.70 11.91
C GLU A 378 -27.19 -33.18 12.20
N THR A 379 -27.08 -32.60 13.40
CA THR A 379 -25.93 -32.55 14.31
C THR A 379 -24.77 -31.60 14.03
N CYS A 380 -24.69 -30.62 14.95
CA CYS A 380 -23.54 -29.79 15.24
C CYS A 380 -22.36 -30.66 15.70
N GLY A 381 -21.22 -30.56 15.02
CA GLY A 381 -19.92 -31.10 15.43
C GLY A 381 -18.85 -30.00 15.35
N GLU A 382 -17.98 -29.98 16.34
CA GLU A 382 -16.94 -28.99 16.68
C GLU A 382 -15.95 -28.59 15.55
N PRO A 383 -15.24 -27.44 15.69
CA PRO A 383 -14.42 -26.85 14.62
C PRO A 383 -13.08 -27.58 14.44
N GLY A 384 -13.08 -28.66 13.67
CA GLY A 384 -11.89 -29.41 13.30
C GLY A 384 -11.16 -28.85 12.07
N GLY A 385 -9.90 -28.45 12.26
CA GLY A 385 -8.79 -28.62 11.30
C GLY A 385 -8.86 -27.87 9.95
N ARG A 386 -8.23 -26.69 9.89
CA ARG A 386 -7.77 -26.11 8.61
C ARG A 386 -6.62 -26.95 8.05
N ASN A 387 -6.94 -27.94 7.23
CA ASN A 387 -5.98 -28.64 6.38
C ASN A 387 -6.63 -28.95 5.02
N ALA A 388 -7.03 -27.89 4.30
CA ALA A 388 -7.21 -27.98 2.86
C ALA A 388 -5.84 -27.73 2.22
N VAL A 389 -5.05 -28.82 2.11
CA VAL A 389 -3.77 -28.84 1.39
C VAL A 389 -4.06 -28.44 -0.06
N ASN A 390 -3.59 -27.26 -0.48
CA ASN A 390 -3.66 -26.86 -1.88
C ASN A 390 -2.77 -27.85 -2.68
N PRO A 391 -3.30 -28.66 -3.61
CA PRO A 391 -2.49 -29.58 -4.39
C PRO A 391 -1.45 -28.75 -5.16
N CYS A 392 -0.16 -29.12 -5.07
CA CYS A 392 0.96 -28.34 -5.64
C CYS A 392 0.62 -27.91 -7.08
N ARG A 393 0.27 -26.64 -7.22
CA ARG A 393 0.04 -25.98 -8.50
C ARG A 393 1.33 -26.13 -9.33
N PRO A 394 1.26 -26.44 -10.63
CA PRO A 394 2.46 -26.48 -11.45
C PRO A 394 3.08 -25.08 -11.53
N HIS A 395 4.40 -25.00 -11.34
CA HIS A 395 5.14 -23.75 -11.55
C HIS A 395 5.51 -23.61 -13.02
N ALA A 396 5.14 -22.48 -13.62
CA ALA A 396 5.41 -22.18 -15.02
C ALA A 396 5.97 -20.76 -15.18
N PHE A 397 6.99 -20.63 -16.03
CA PHE A 397 7.69 -19.37 -16.29
C PHE A 397 7.91 -19.19 -17.79
N GLY A 398 7.87 -17.95 -18.25
CA GLY A 398 8.35 -17.58 -19.57
C GLY A 398 9.81 -17.12 -19.50
N MET A 399 10.60 -17.40 -20.52
CA MET A 399 11.97 -16.87 -20.65
C MET A 399 12.20 -16.38 -22.08
N TYR A 400 12.57 -15.11 -22.22
CA TYR A 400 13.02 -14.54 -23.49
C TYR A 400 14.52 -14.30 -23.47
N ALA A 401 15.19 -14.77 -24.52
CA ALA A 401 16.65 -14.77 -24.63
C ALA A 401 17.20 -13.90 -25.77
N GLY A 402 16.38 -13.01 -26.32
CA GLY A 402 16.72 -12.27 -27.55
C GLY A 402 16.63 -13.14 -28.80
N ASP A 403 16.93 -12.56 -29.96
CA ASP A 403 16.89 -13.23 -31.27
C ASP A 403 15.57 -13.98 -31.53
N ASN A 404 14.45 -13.45 -31.04
CA ASN A 404 13.13 -14.07 -31.17
C ASN A 404 12.99 -15.45 -30.49
N ARG A 405 13.91 -15.80 -29.57
CA ARG A 405 13.89 -17.07 -28.82
C ARG A 405 13.10 -16.90 -27.53
N LEU A 406 11.91 -17.48 -27.51
CA LEU A 406 10.99 -17.45 -26.39
C LEU A 406 10.74 -18.88 -25.91
N TYR A 407 10.85 -19.10 -24.60
CA TYR A 407 10.74 -20.42 -23.98
C TYR A 407 9.67 -20.44 -22.90
N LEU A 408 9.02 -21.58 -22.77
CA LEU A 408 8.07 -21.90 -21.72
C LEU A 408 8.66 -22.99 -20.83
N LEU A 409 8.85 -22.64 -19.56
CA LEU A 409 9.53 -23.45 -18.55
C LEU A 409 8.48 -23.99 -17.58
N THR A 410 8.30 -25.31 -17.50
CA THR A 410 7.41 -25.94 -16.51
C THR A 410 8.21 -26.79 -15.54
N TYR A 411 8.11 -26.52 -14.25
CA TYR A 411 8.86 -27.27 -13.24
C TYR A 411 8.38 -28.73 -13.16
N LEU A 412 9.32 -29.70 -13.23
CA LEU A 412 9.00 -31.13 -13.32
C LEU A 412 8.64 -31.75 -11.97
N ASN A 413 9.28 -31.31 -10.88
CA ASN A 413 9.30 -32.03 -9.60
C ASN A 413 8.52 -31.32 -8.49
N ASN A 414 7.28 -30.89 -8.76
CA ASN A 414 6.44 -30.14 -7.79
C ASN A 414 6.21 -30.87 -6.44
N ARG A 415 6.44 -32.19 -6.37
CA ARG A 415 6.28 -32.99 -5.14
C ARG A 415 7.51 -32.99 -4.21
N GLN A 416 8.67 -32.56 -4.69
CA GLN A 416 9.94 -32.54 -3.94
C GLN A 416 10.49 -31.12 -3.81
N LEU A 417 9.63 -30.12 -3.94
CA LEU A 417 10.00 -28.71 -3.88
C LEU A 417 10.66 -28.36 -2.52
N ASP A 418 10.19 -29.00 -1.45
CA ASP A 418 10.73 -28.91 -0.09
C ASP A 418 12.21 -29.32 0.03
N GLN A 419 12.72 -30.17 -0.86
CA GLN A 419 14.11 -30.64 -0.84
C GLN A 419 15.09 -29.65 -1.50
N VAL A 420 14.58 -28.78 -2.38
CA VAL A 420 15.40 -27.83 -3.15
C VAL A 420 15.21 -26.38 -2.70
N MET A 421 14.10 -26.09 -2.01
CA MET A 421 13.82 -24.77 -1.47
C MET A 421 14.51 -24.56 -0.11
N PRO A 422 14.77 -23.30 0.31
CA PRO A 422 15.43 -23.02 1.57
C PRO A 422 14.69 -23.64 2.78
N PRO A 423 15.43 -24.25 3.72
CA PRO A 423 14.84 -24.79 4.95
C PRO A 423 14.33 -23.66 5.85
N GLY A 424 13.31 -23.95 6.66
CA GLY A 424 12.74 -23.00 7.62
C GLY A 424 11.69 -22.03 7.02
N LYS A 425 11.35 -22.20 5.74
CA LYS A 425 10.22 -21.51 5.10
C LYS A 425 8.98 -22.39 5.07
N SER A 426 7.81 -21.78 5.18
CA SER A 426 6.53 -22.51 5.09
C SER A 426 6.32 -23.06 3.67
N ARG A 427 5.45 -24.08 3.57
CA ARG A 427 5.04 -24.62 2.27
C ARG A 427 4.39 -23.57 1.38
N ALA A 428 3.64 -22.64 1.96
CA ALA A 428 3.03 -21.53 1.24
C ALA A 428 4.10 -20.67 0.56
N TRP A 429 5.17 -20.31 1.29
CA TRP A 429 6.28 -19.53 0.74
C TRP A 429 7.08 -20.30 -0.30
N GLN A 430 7.36 -21.59 -0.03
CA GLN A 430 8.13 -22.45 -0.93
C GLN A 430 7.40 -22.70 -2.25
N GLY A 431 6.05 -22.73 -2.22
CA GLY A 431 5.20 -22.92 -3.40
C GLY A 431 4.89 -21.64 -4.19
N LEU A 432 5.49 -20.50 -3.88
CA LEU A 432 5.27 -19.29 -4.69
C LEU A 432 6.10 -19.34 -5.98
N ASP A 433 5.48 -19.05 -7.12
CA ASP A 433 6.18 -18.92 -8.41
C ASP A 433 7.40 -17.98 -8.30
N VAL A 434 7.26 -16.85 -7.58
CA VAL A 434 8.37 -15.89 -7.38
C VAL A 434 9.51 -16.52 -6.59
N SER A 435 9.21 -17.25 -5.52
CA SER A 435 10.22 -17.94 -4.71
C SER A 435 10.92 -19.03 -5.52
N VAL A 436 10.16 -19.83 -6.27
CA VAL A 436 10.68 -20.91 -7.12
C VAL A 436 11.60 -20.37 -8.22
N LEU A 437 11.19 -19.30 -8.93
CA LEU A 437 12.03 -18.64 -9.93
C LEU A 437 13.34 -18.14 -9.31
N HIS A 438 13.24 -17.45 -8.16
CA HIS A 438 14.40 -16.86 -7.51
C HIS A 438 15.40 -17.94 -7.05
N THR A 439 14.94 -18.99 -6.39
CA THR A 439 15.82 -20.06 -5.90
C THR A 439 16.36 -20.93 -7.03
N LEU A 440 15.51 -21.42 -7.92
CA LEU A 440 15.91 -22.45 -8.88
C LEU A 440 16.57 -21.90 -10.13
N ILE A 441 16.27 -20.67 -10.55
CA ILE A 441 16.81 -20.10 -11.79
C ILE A 441 17.80 -18.99 -11.47
N ILE A 442 17.35 -17.97 -10.75
CA ILE A 442 18.16 -16.77 -10.49
C ILE A 442 19.38 -17.08 -9.61
N GLU A 443 19.18 -17.79 -8.49
CA GLU A 443 20.27 -18.11 -7.56
C GLU A 443 21.10 -19.29 -8.08
N LYS A 444 20.45 -20.43 -8.36
CA LYS A 444 21.16 -21.66 -8.73
C LYS A 444 21.86 -21.58 -10.10
N HIS A 445 21.21 -21.03 -11.12
CA HIS A 445 21.73 -21.06 -12.50
C HIS A 445 22.39 -19.76 -12.95
N LEU A 446 21.91 -18.59 -12.47
CA LEU A 446 22.52 -17.29 -12.79
C LEU A 446 23.51 -16.81 -11.72
N GLY A 447 23.56 -17.44 -10.54
CA GLY A 447 24.50 -17.09 -9.46
C GLY A 447 24.17 -15.76 -8.77
N ILE A 448 22.97 -15.23 -8.93
CA ILE A 448 22.56 -13.94 -8.35
C ILE A 448 21.96 -14.21 -6.96
N CYS A 449 22.81 -14.18 -5.93
CA CYS A 449 22.42 -14.51 -4.55
C CYS A 449 22.75 -13.39 -3.54
N GLY A 450 22.12 -13.43 -2.36
CA GLY A 450 22.45 -12.56 -1.22
C GLY A 450 22.41 -11.07 -1.53
N GLU A 451 23.51 -10.36 -1.23
CA GLU A 451 23.62 -8.90 -1.49
C GLU A 451 23.53 -8.53 -2.97
N LEU A 452 23.96 -9.41 -3.89
CA LEU A 452 23.87 -9.14 -5.34
C LEU A 452 22.42 -9.08 -5.82
N ARG A 453 21.49 -9.73 -5.10
CA ARG A 453 20.05 -9.67 -5.34
C ARG A 453 19.43 -8.37 -4.80
N ALA A 454 19.94 -7.85 -3.69
CA ALA A 454 19.44 -6.62 -3.07
C ALA A 454 19.86 -5.36 -3.84
N ARG A 455 20.92 -5.44 -4.64
CA ARG A 455 21.37 -4.38 -5.54
C ARG A 455 20.64 -4.52 -6.87
N ALA A 456 19.95 -3.48 -7.33
CA ALA A 456 19.29 -3.42 -8.65
C ALA A 456 20.29 -3.41 -9.84
N GLU A 457 21.51 -3.91 -9.62
CA GLU A 457 22.62 -3.98 -10.55
C GLU A 457 22.43 -5.14 -11.55
N HIS A 458 21.77 -6.22 -11.12
CA HIS A 458 21.60 -7.44 -11.92
C HIS A 458 20.15 -7.76 -12.32
N ILE A 459 19.17 -7.33 -11.52
CA ILE A 459 17.75 -7.57 -11.79
C ILE A 459 16.97 -6.26 -11.71
N THR A 460 16.24 -5.96 -12.77
CA THR A 460 15.21 -4.92 -12.81
C THR A 460 13.83 -5.59 -12.93
N TYR A 461 12.79 -4.82 -12.61
CA TYR A 461 11.41 -5.28 -12.61
C TYR A 461 10.60 -4.48 -13.63
N THR A 462 9.74 -5.16 -14.40
CA THR A 462 8.82 -4.51 -15.33
C THR A 462 7.42 -5.11 -15.22
N ARG A 463 6.43 -4.32 -15.62
CA ARG A 463 5.01 -4.72 -15.72
C ARG A 463 4.53 -4.74 -17.16
N GLU A 464 5.38 -4.31 -18.09
CA GLU A 464 5.08 -4.27 -19.52
C GLU A 464 5.74 -5.48 -20.16
N GLU A 465 4.91 -6.41 -20.63
CA GLU A 465 5.39 -7.64 -21.23
C GLU A 465 6.09 -7.40 -22.57
N GLU A 466 5.51 -6.54 -23.42
CA GLU A 466 6.09 -6.20 -24.73
C GLU A 466 7.35 -5.34 -24.60
N GLY A 467 7.32 -4.37 -23.67
CA GLY A 467 8.48 -3.56 -23.33
C GLY A 467 9.66 -4.40 -22.83
N ALA A 468 9.38 -5.51 -22.13
CA ALA A 468 10.42 -6.45 -21.69
C ALA A 468 11.17 -7.09 -22.86
N LEU A 469 10.45 -7.46 -23.93
CA LEU A 469 11.07 -8.03 -25.14
C LEU A 469 11.99 -7.00 -25.81
N ALA A 470 11.47 -5.80 -26.06
CA ALA A 470 12.23 -4.71 -26.69
C ALA A 470 13.48 -4.31 -25.88
N ALA A 471 13.40 -4.39 -24.54
CA ALA A 471 14.51 -4.11 -23.65
C ALA A 471 15.64 -5.16 -23.76
N VAL A 472 15.30 -6.41 -24.07
CA VAL A 472 16.30 -7.46 -24.35
C VAL A 472 16.87 -7.30 -25.76
N ASP A 473 16.03 -7.03 -26.77
CA ASP A 473 16.50 -6.88 -28.16
C ASP A 473 17.44 -5.70 -28.37
N SER A 474 17.20 -4.60 -27.65
CA SER A 474 18.07 -3.42 -27.67
C SER A 474 19.43 -3.65 -26.99
N GLY A 475 19.62 -4.80 -26.31
CA GLY A 475 20.80 -5.09 -25.52
C GLY A 475 20.87 -4.38 -24.17
N ALA A 476 19.82 -3.63 -23.79
CA ALA A 476 19.75 -3.03 -22.44
C ALA A 476 19.66 -4.09 -21.34
N TYR A 477 19.08 -5.25 -21.67
CA TYR A 477 18.99 -6.44 -20.82
C TYR A 477 19.41 -7.69 -21.59
N GLN A 478 19.82 -8.73 -20.86
CA GLN A 478 20.29 -9.99 -21.42
C GLN A 478 19.18 -11.04 -21.51
N LEU A 479 18.25 -11.06 -20.54
CA LEU A 479 17.12 -11.99 -20.49
C LEU A 479 15.89 -11.30 -19.89
N ALA A 480 14.70 -11.79 -20.23
CA ALA A 480 13.46 -11.48 -19.54
C ALA A 480 12.79 -12.76 -19.03
N PHE A 481 12.28 -12.75 -17.80
CA PHE A 481 11.45 -13.81 -17.23
C PHE A 481 10.02 -13.32 -16.99
N PHE A 482 9.06 -14.05 -17.56
CA PHE A 482 7.63 -13.81 -17.39
C PHE A 482 7.05 -14.74 -16.33
N LEU A 483 6.15 -14.20 -15.51
CA LEU A 483 5.55 -14.89 -14.38
C LEU A 483 4.03 -14.77 -14.45
N ASN A 484 3.34 -15.72 -13.85
CA ASN A 484 1.92 -15.58 -13.55
C ASN A 484 1.72 -14.63 -12.36
N PRO A 485 0.60 -13.88 -12.31
CA PRO A 485 0.25 -13.11 -11.13
C PRO A 485 0.08 -14.00 -9.90
N THR A 486 0.63 -13.57 -8.77
CA THR A 486 0.46 -14.24 -7.48
C THR A 486 -0.97 -14.03 -6.98
N PRO A 487 -1.74 -15.11 -6.76
CA PRO A 487 -3.07 -15.03 -6.17
C PRO A 487 -3.02 -14.35 -4.80
N VAL A 488 -4.02 -13.52 -4.52
CA VAL A 488 -4.11 -12.74 -3.28
C VAL A 488 -4.17 -13.65 -2.05
N GLU A 489 -4.76 -14.84 -2.19
CA GLU A 489 -4.85 -15.85 -1.13
C GLU A 489 -3.46 -16.37 -0.74
N GLU A 490 -2.57 -16.61 -1.70
CA GLU A 490 -1.19 -17.03 -1.45
C GLU A 490 -0.40 -15.92 -0.73
N VAL A 491 -0.64 -14.66 -1.10
CA VAL A 491 -0.02 -13.49 -0.43
C VAL A 491 -0.40 -13.45 1.04
N ILE A 492 -1.69 -13.66 1.36
CA ILE A 492 -2.18 -13.68 2.74
C ILE A 492 -1.68 -14.89 3.50
N GLU A 493 -1.61 -16.06 2.88
CA GLU A 493 -1.15 -17.27 3.53
C GLU A 493 0.31 -17.09 4.01
N VAL A 494 1.17 -16.54 3.15
CA VAL A 494 2.56 -16.24 3.48
C VAL A 494 2.66 -15.16 4.58
N ALA A 495 1.96 -14.04 4.41
CA ALA A 495 1.96 -12.97 5.43
C ALA A 495 1.37 -13.46 6.77
N GLY A 496 0.37 -14.34 6.72
CA GLY A 496 -0.29 -14.96 7.87
C GLY A 496 0.61 -15.91 8.64
N ASN A 497 1.61 -16.50 7.98
CA ASN A 497 2.70 -17.28 8.60
C ASN A 497 3.83 -16.38 9.17
N GLY A 498 3.69 -15.05 9.09
CA GLY A 498 4.72 -14.10 9.53
C GLY A 498 5.90 -14.01 8.57
N GLU A 499 5.76 -14.52 7.36
CA GLU A 499 6.80 -14.55 6.35
C GLU A 499 6.65 -13.40 5.34
N LYS A 500 7.77 -13.01 4.72
CA LYS A 500 7.80 -12.00 3.65
C LYS A 500 8.24 -12.66 2.35
N MET A 501 7.59 -12.27 1.27
CA MET A 501 7.97 -12.65 -0.08
C MET A 501 9.19 -11.84 -0.54
N PRO A 502 9.91 -12.31 -1.58
CA PRO A 502 10.95 -11.52 -2.23
C PRO A 502 10.47 -10.13 -2.67
N GLN A 503 11.39 -9.20 -2.87
CA GLN A 503 11.06 -7.87 -3.35
C GLN A 503 10.35 -7.89 -4.71
N LYS A 504 9.41 -6.96 -4.89
CA LYS A 504 8.57 -6.76 -6.07
C LYS A 504 7.88 -8.05 -6.51
N SER A 505 7.29 -8.77 -5.54
CA SER A 505 6.55 -10.02 -5.79
C SER A 505 5.15 -9.76 -6.32
N THR A 506 4.51 -8.68 -5.90
CA THR A 506 3.11 -8.38 -6.24
C THR A 506 2.95 -6.97 -6.75
N PHE A 507 2.08 -6.78 -7.74
CA PHE A 507 1.64 -5.46 -8.16
C PHE A 507 0.13 -5.35 -8.06
N PHE A 508 -0.35 -4.75 -6.98
CA PHE A 508 -1.75 -4.39 -6.84
C PHE A 508 -2.07 -3.22 -7.78
N TYR A 509 -2.98 -3.46 -8.72
CA TYR A 509 -3.36 -2.52 -9.78
C TYR A 509 -4.82 -2.07 -9.63
N PRO A 510 -5.11 -0.80 -9.95
CA PRO A 510 -4.18 0.31 -10.09
C PRO A 510 -3.58 0.70 -8.73
N LYS A 511 -2.56 1.56 -8.75
CA LYS A 511 -2.04 2.15 -7.51
C LYS A 511 -3.03 3.18 -6.98
N LEU A 512 -2.94 3.48 -5.68
CA LEU A 512 -3.76 4.53 -5.07
C LEU A 512 -3.19 5.90 -5.42
N ILE A 513 -4.06 6.81 -5.84
CA ILE A 513 -3.68 8.18 -6.14
C ILE A 513 -3.38 8.97 -4.86
N THR A 514 -2.45 9.92 -4.95
CA THR A 514 -2.01 10.78 -3.85
C THR A 514 -2.68 12.14 -3.96
N GLY A 515 -3.05 12.74 -2.81
CA GLY A 515 -3.64 14.07 -2.75
C GLY A 515 -5.17 14.13 -2.59
N LEU A 516 -5.87 12.98 -2.55
CA LEU A 516 -7.32 12.96 -2.26
C LEU A 516 -7.64 13.40 -0.84
N VAL A 517 -6.86 12.89 0.13
CA VAL A 517 -6.96 13.19 1.55
C VAL A 517 -5.54 13.26 2.10
N VAL A 518 -5.23 14.32 2.84
CA VAL A 518 -3.95 14.47 3.57
C VAL A 518 -4.24 14.42 5.07
N ASN A 519 -3.51 13.60 5.82
CA ASN A 519 -3.66 13.48 7.26
C ASN A 519 -2.54 14.24 7.99
N ARG A 520 -2.87 15.27 8.78
CA ARG A 520 -1.89 15.99 9.61
C ARG A 520 -1.67 15.25 10.94
N LEU A 521 -0.41 15.18 11.41
CA LEU A 521 0.07 14.41 12.57
C LEU A 521 0.41 15.25 13.80
#